data_AF-A0A147IN09-F1
#
_entry.id   AF-A0A147IN09-F1
#
_cell.length_a   1.000
_cell.length_b   1.000
_cell.length_c   1.000
_cell.angle_alpha   90.00
_cell.angle_beta   90.00
_cell.angle_gamma   90.00
#
_symmetry.space_group_name_H-M   'P 1'
#
loop_
_entity.id
_entity.type
_entity.pdbx_description
1 polymer ?
#
loop_
_entity_poly.entity_id
_entity_poly.type
_entity_poly.pdbx_seq_one_letter_code
_entity_poly.pdbx_strand_id
1 'polypeptide(L)'
;MRLALLLGLTVALAGCGQASDQSKDAPKASPSPFVTGGWATVFGDASETVSLLDRMGFRMSGYAPVEGVYRASGQTTPLADPSVTPVNMGNLIVEGDAKRLNEIRFSLDLVNLDTSPFAKTQFIRWVTKPMDQLGLDGKDAVTTAIQNESATTGHLTGADYRVTRDKIDGGRRLVVTFTRPVAMSGQQNQGSKDGNRR
;
A
#
# COMPACT_ATOMS: atom_id res chain seq x y z
N MET A 1 44.29 58.58 -18.60
CA MET A 1 43.01 58.02 -19.07
C MET A 1 42.12 57.77 -17.84
N ARG A 2 40.96 58.44 -17.81
CA ARG A 2 39.67 58.13 -17.13
C ARG A 2 39.73 57.57 -15.69
N LEU A 3 39.55 58.44 -14.68
CA LEU A 3 38.30 58.77 -13.94
C LEU A 3 38.15 57.87 -12.69
N ALA A 4 38.45 58.36 -11.48
CA ALA A 4 37.56 59.12 -10.57
C ALA A 4 36.58 58.21 -9.82
N LEU A 5 36.17 58.37 -8.55
CA LEU A 5 36.49 59.14 -7.34
C LEU A 5 35.33 58.79 -6.36
N LEU A 6 35.49 59.07 -5.07
CA LEU A 6 34.45 59.30 -4.03
C LEU A 6 33.92 58.07 -3.28
N LEU A 7 34.12 57.93 -1.95
CA LEU A 7 33.67 58.73 -0.78
C LEU A 7 32.22 58.48 -0.33
N GLY A 8 32.09 58.22 0.98
CA GLY A 8 30.90 58.45 1.81
C GLY A 8 29.91 57.27 1.84
N LEU A 9 29.16 57.01 2.91
CA LEU A 9 28.85 57.81 4.09
C LEU A 9 28.19 56.87 5.12
N THR A 10 28.48 57.08 6.40
CA THR A 10 27.82 56.48 7.57
C THR A 10 26.50 57.19 7.92
N VAL A 11 25.64 56.47 8.66
CA VAL A 11 24.74 56.93 9.77
C VAL A 11 23.20 56.92 9.55
N ALA A 12 22.56 56.24 10.52
CA ALA A 12 21.29 56.46 11.25
C ALA A 12 19.92 56.01 10.74
N LEU A 13 19.25 55.34 11.70
CA LEU A 13 17.83 55.08 11.87
C LEU A 13 16.96 56.34 11.77
N ALA A 14 15.82 56.22 11.08
CA ALA A 14 14.54 56.78 11.51
C ALA A 14 13.41 55.99 10.82
N GLY A 15 12.46 55.49 11.61
CA GLY A 15 11.31 54.73 11.11
C GLY A 15 10.21 55.63 10.53
N CYS A 16 9.33 55.01 9.73
CA CYS A 16 7.93 55.39 9.52
C CYS A 16 7.28 54.33 8.62
N GLY A 17 6.26 53.62 9.10
CA GLY A 17 5.43 52.76 8.24
C GLY A 17 4.82 51.53 8.90
N GLN A 18 3.93 51.75 9.88
CA GLN A 18 2.85 50.81 10.29
C GLN A 18 1.88 50.65 9.09
N ALA A 19 1.17 49.57 8.78
CA ALA A 19 0.75 48.33 9.44
C ALA A 19 0.45 47.28 8.34
N SER A 20 0.41 45.99 8.66
CA SER A 20 -0.83 45.18 8.51
C SER A 20 -0.61 43.70 8.87
N ASP A 21 -1.58 43.21 9.63
CA ASP A 21 -2.13 41.87 9.66
C ASP A 21 -1.27 40.69 10.11
N GLN A 22 -1.54 40.32 11.38
CA GLN A 22 -1.85 38.97 11.81
C GLN A 22 -1.94 37.96 10.65
N SER A 23 -0.83 37.28 10.37
CA SER A 23 -0.92 35.97 9.74
C SER A 23 -1.42 35.00 10.80
N LYS A 24 -2.74 34.84 10.79
CA LYS A 24 -3.50 33.77 11.44
C LYS A 24 -2.69 32.49 11.46
N ASP A 25 -2.68 31.84 12.62
CA ASP A 25 -2.38 30.42 12.77
C ASP A 25 -2.75 29.66 11.50
N ALA A 26 -1.72 29.28 10.73
CA ALA A 26 -1.90 28.24 9.75
C ALA A 26 -2.38 27.03 10.54
N PRO A 27 -3.58 26.48 10.27
CA PRO A 27 -4.04 25.32 10.99
C PRO A 27 -2.94 24.27 10.90
N LYS A 28 -2.38 23.89 12.06
CA LYS A 28 -1.63 22.63 12.16
C LYS A 28 -2.54 21.62 11.50
N ALA A 29 -2.09 21.02 10.40
CA ALA A 29 -2.83 19.98 9.72
C ALA A 29 -3.21 18.95 10.79
N SER A 30 -4.48 18.94 11.18
CA SER A 30 -5.02 17.82 11.94
C SER A 30 -4.71 16.58 11.11
N PRO A 31 -4.15 15.52 11.71
CA PRO A 31 -4.04 14.25 11.00
C PRO A 31 -5.43 13.97 10.45
N SER A 32 -5.57 13.82 9.13
CA SER A 32 -6.86 13.37 8.61
C SER A 32 -7.15 12.06 9.35
N PRO A 33 -8.39 11.83 9.81
CA PRO A 33 -8.74 10.49 10.23
C PRO A 33 -8.32 9.55 9.10
N PHE A 34 -7.64 8.46 9.44
CA PHE A 34 -7.38 7.38 8.50
C PHE A 34 -8.68 7.15 7.76
N VAL A 35 -8.66 7.36 6.44
CA VAL A 35 -9.88 7.28 5.63
C VAL A 35 -10.49 5.92 5.92
N THR A 36 -11.65 5.91 6.58
CA THR A 36 -12.48 4.72 6.76
C THR A 36 -12.94 4.32 5.37
N GLY A 37 -12.11 3.52 4.71
CA GLY A 37 -12.24 3.26 3.30
C GLY A 37 -11.74 1.86 3.10
N GLY A 38 -12.67 0.94 2.96
CA GLY A 38 -12.38 -0.46 2.68
C GLY A 38 -11.55 -0.62 1.40
N TRP A 39 -11.48 -1.84 0.90
CA TRP A 39 -10.58 -2.17 -0.21
C TRP A 39 -10.69 -1.26 -1.44
N ALA A 40 -11.88 -0.74 -1.76
CA ALA A 40 -12.06 0.21 -2.86
C ALA A 40 -11.21 1.49 -2.71
N THR A 41 -11.04 2.01 -1.49
CA THR A 41 -10.20 3.18 -1.22
C THR A 41 -8.71 2.82 -1.35
N VAL A 42 -8.30 1.69 -0.79
CA VAL A 42 -6.93 1.16 -0.90
C VAL A 42 -6.53 0.99 -2.37
N PHE A 43 -7.43 0.46 -3.21
CA PHE A 43 -7.17 0.30 -4.63
C PHE A 43 -7.38 1.59 -5.45
N GLY A 44 -8.01 2.62 -4.88
CA GLY A 44 -8.42 3.84 -5.55
C GLY A 44 -7.33 4.90 -5.71
N ASP A 45 -6.34 4.92 -4.82
CA ASP A 45 -5.20 5.84 -4.88
C ASP A 45 -3.88 5.09 -4.59
N ALA A 46 -3.10 4.89 -5.65
CA ALA A 46 -1.85 4.14 -5.56
C ALA A 46 -0.76 4.87 -4.77
N SER A 47 -0.61 6.18 -4.97
CA SER A 47 0.45 6.94 -4.33
C SER A 47 0.20 7.09 -2.84
N GLU A 48 -1.04 7.38 -2.44
CA GLU A 48 -1.39 7.48 -1.02
C GLU A 48 -1.28 6.12 -0.33
N THR A 49 -1.74 5.05 -0.98
CA THR A 49 -1.65 3.70 -0.41
C THR A 49 -0.20 3.24 -0.22
N VAL A 50 0.68 3.48 -1.22
CA VAL A 50 2.11 3.18 -1.08
C VAL A 50 2.74 3.98 0.06
N SER A 51 2.40 5.28 0.16
CA SER A 51 2.91 6.16 1.23
C SER A 51 2.41 5.72 2.61
N LEU A 52 1.18 5.22 2.70
CA LEU A 52 0.61 4.67 3.92
C LEU A 52 1.30 3.36 4.33
N LEU A 53 1.52 2.43 3.39
CA LEU A 53 2.29 1.21 3.64
C LEU A 53 3.74 1.53 4.07
N ASP A 54 4.36 2.56 3.50
CA ASP A 54 5.68 3.00 3.94
C ASP A 54 5.67 3.50 5.39
N ARG A 55 4.70 4.35 5.76
CA ARG A 55 4.49 4.82 7.14
C ARG A 55 4.18 3.68 8.11
N MET A 56 3.54 2.60 7.63
CA MET A 56 3.35 1.38 8.40
C MET A 56 4.64 0.56 8.58
N GLY A 57 5.76 0.99 8.03
CA GLY A 57 7.07 0.35 8.23
C GLY A 57 7.38 -0.79 7.27
N PHE A 58 6.63 -0.92 6.17
CA PHE A 58 6.98 -1.86 5.10
C PHE A 58 8.19 -1.40 4.27
N ARG A 59 8.66 -0.14 4.46
CA ARG A 59 9.82 0.44 3.77
C ARG A 59 9.68 0.30 2.26
N MET A 60 8.66 0.97 1.72
CA MET A 60 8.29 0.83 0.32
C MET A 60 9.30 1.56 -0.57
N SER A 61 9.63 0.95 -1.71
CA SER A 61 10.29 1.65 -2.81
C SER A 61 9.38 2.74 -3.39
N GLY A 62 9.94 3.61 -4.23
CA GLY A 62 9.14 4.51 -5.05
C GLY A 62 8.20 3.72 -5.97
N TYR A 63 6.96 4.21 -6.11
CA TYR A 63 5.97 3.65 -7.04
C TYR A 63 6.22 4.21 -8.44
N ALA A 64 6.75 3.36 -9.33
CA ALA A 64 7.28 3.79 -10.62
C ALA A 64 6.97 2.75 -11.72
N PRO A 65 6.99 3.15 -13.00
CA PRO A 65 6.80 2.22 -14.11
C PRO A 65 7.97 1.21 -14.20
N VAL A 66 7.63 -0.07 -14.23
CA VAL A 66 8.53 -1.22 -14.42
C VAL A 66 7.84 -2.18 -15.40
N GLU A 67 8.47 -2.44 -16.55
CA GLU A 67 7.96 -3.41 -17.55
C GLU A 67 6.50 -3.17 -17.98
N GLY A 68 6.05 -1.91 -18.03
CA GLY A 68 4.70 -1.54 -18.49
C GLY A 68 3.63 -1.54 -17.40
N VAL A 69 3.95 -1.86 -16.14
CA VAL A 69 3.08 -1.67 -14.98
C VAL A 69 3.70 -0.69 -13.99
N TYR A 70 2.91 0.02 -13.20
CA TYR A 70 3.47 0.74 -12.06
C TYR A 70 3.63 -0.22 -10.88
N ARG A 71 4.79 -0.22 -10.24
CA ARG A 71 5.13 -1.14 -9.15
C ARG A 71 5.87 -0.41 -8.03
N ALA A 72 5.60 -0.84 -6.80
CA ALA A 72 6.48 -0.62 -5.65
C ALA A 72 6.68 -1.95 -4.90
N SER A 73 7.78 -2.06 -4.18
CA SER A 73 8.11 -3.24 -3.38
C SER A 73 8.55 -2.81 -1.99
N GLY A 74 8.07 -3.52 -0.96
CA GLY A 74 8.54 -3.35 0.40
C GLY A 74 9.91 -4.00 0.60
N GLN A 75 10.64 -3.57 1.63
CA GLN A 75 11.88 -4.20 2.01
C GLN A 75 11.63 -5.65 2.45
N THR A 76 12.36 -6.59 1.85
CA THR A 76 12.32 -8.00 2.26
C THR A 76 12.69 -8.12 3.74
N THR A 77 11.83 -8.78 4.51
CA THR A 77 11.89 -8.79 5.98
C THR A 77 12.02 -10.22 6.51
N PRO A 78 13.00 -10.53 7.38
CA PRO A 78 13.04 -11.81 8.10
C PRO A 78 11.80 -11.97 8.96
N LEU A 79 11.10 -13.09 8.83
CA LEU A 79 9.91 -13.41 9.64
C LEU A 79 10.18 -14.51 10.67
N ALA A 80 11.44 -14.92 10.82
CA ALA A 80 11.95 -15.78 11.87
C ALA A 80 13.26 -15.21 12.44
N ASP A 81 13.87 -15.91 13.40
CA ASP A 81 15.19 -15.57 13.91
C ASP A 81 16.21 -15.51 12.75
N PRO A 82 16.80 -14.33 12.46
CA PRO A 82 17.71 -14.17 11.34
C PRO A 82 19.07 -14.86 11.56
N SER A 83 19.38 -15.33 12.77
CA SER A 83 20.59 -16.10 13.06
C SER A 83 20.50 -17.57 12.62
N VAL A 84 19.29 -18.06 12.33
CA VAL A 84 19.05 -19.45 11.90
C VAL A 84 18.95 -19.51 10.38
N THR A 85 19.91 -20.17 9.74
CA THR A 85 19.98 -20.30 8.28
C THR A 85 19.43 -21.65 7.78
N PRO A 86 18.68 -21.69 6.66
CA PRO A 86 18.25 -20.55 5.85
C PRO A 86 17.13 -19.75 6.55
N VAL A 87 16.99 -18.46 6.24
CA VAL A 87 16.03 -17.57 6.92
C VAL A 87 14.71 -17.53 6.15
N ASN A 88 13.58 -17.60 6.87
CA ASN A 88 12.26 -17.43 6.27
C ASN A 88 11.99 -15.93 6.01
N MET A 89 11.71 -15.57 4.76
CA MET A 89 11.63 -14.16 4.33
C MET A 89 10.22 -13.76 3.87
N GLY A 90 9.75 -12.61 4.32
CA GLY A 90 8.53 -11.96 3.85
C GLY A 90 8.81 -10.93 2.76
N ASN A 91 7.96 -10.88 1.73
CA ASN A 91 8.03 -9.89 0.64
C ASN A 91 6.67 -9.26 0.37
N LEU A 92 6.66 -7.98 0.03
CA LEU A 92 5.46 -7.22 -0.35
C LEU A 92 5.69 -6.56 -1.70
N ILE A 93 4.76 -6.74 -2.62
CA ILE A 93 4.72 -6.07 -3.92
C ILE A 93 3.34 -5.46 -4.10
N VAL A 94 3.28 -4.23 -4.61
CA VAL A 94 2.04 -3.59 -5.04
C VAL A 94 2.17 -3.18 -6.50
N GLU A 95 1.13 -3.41 -7.28
CA GLU A 95 1.11 -3.17 -8.72
C GLU A 95 -0.17 -2.51 -9.17
N GLY A 96 -0.10 -1.74 -10.24
CA GLY A 96 -1.24 -1.05 -10.80
C GLY A 96 -0.90 -0.18 -12.01
N ASP A 97 -1.68 0.88 -12.16
CA ASP A 97 -1.41 1.97 -13.08
C ASP A 97 -0.92 3.20 -12.31
N ALA A 98 -0.69 4.32 -13.01
CA ALA A 98 -0.17 5.55 -12.42
C ALA A 98 -1.05 6.16 -11.31
N LYS A 99 -2.34 5.80 -11.27
CA LYS A 99 -3.33 6.37 -10.34
C LYS A 99 -3.85 5.34 -9.34
N ARG A 100 -4.02 4.09 -9.76
CA ARG A 100 -4.76 3.08 -9.00
C ARG A 100 -3.98 1.78 -8.89
N LEU A 101 -4.16 1.09 -7.77
CA LEU A 101 -3.62 -0.26 -7.60
C LEU A 101 -4.56 -1.28 -8.25
N ASN A 102 -3.96 -2.32 -8.82
CA ASN A 102 -4.64 -3.52 -9.29
C ASN A 102 -4.42 -4.69 -8.33
N GLU A 103 -3.23 -4.77 -7.70
CA GLU A 103 -2.82 -5.90 -6.88
C GLU A 103 -1.98 -5.45 -5.68
N ILE A 104 -2.23 -6.08 -4.53
CA ILE A 104 -1.34 -6.09 -3.37
C ILE A 104 -1.00 -7.54 -3.04
N ARG A 105 0.29 -7.88 -3.07
CA ARG A 105 0.76 -9.25 -2.91
C ARG A 105 1.79 -9.36 -1.81
N PHE A 106 1.44 -10.12 -0.78
CA PHE A 106 2.35 -10.54 0.28
C PHE A 106 2.82 -11.97 -0.02
N SER A 107 4.08 -12.28 0.25
CA SER A 107 4.58 -13.64 0.19
C SER A 107 5.52 -13.97 1.34
N LEU A 108 5.56 -15.24 1.72
CA LEU A 108 6.48 -15.80 2.70
C LEU A 108 7.20 -17.00 2.10
N ASP A 109 8.52 -16.93 2.08
CA ASP A 109 9.39 -18.05 1.75
C ASP A 109 9.69 -18.86 2.99
N LEU A 110 9.17 -20.10 3.01
CA LEU A 110 9.39 -21.09 4.05
C LEU A 110 10.47 -22.08 3.58
N VAL A 111 11.71 -21.68 3.76
CA VAL A 111 12.92 -22.46 3.42
C VAL A 111 13.52 -23.16 4.64
N ASN A 112 13.15 -22.73 5.85
CA ASN A 112 13.47 -23.39 7.10
C ASN A 112 12.18 -23.86 7.77
N LEU A 113 12.02 -25.18 7.81
CA LEU A 113 10.78 -25.83 8.27
C LEU A 113 10.64 -25.81 9.79
N ASP A 114 11.76 -25.81 10.53
CA ASP A 114 11.76 -25.84 12.00
C ASP A 114 11.20 -24.52 12.57
N THR A 115 11.50 -23.41 11.91
CA THR A 115 11.01 -22.08 12.30
C THR A 115 9.72 -21.67 11.58
N SER A 116 9.17 -22.56 10.73
CA SER A 116 7.99 -22.27 9.91
C SER A 116 6.73 -21.88 10.72
N PRO A 117 6.38 -22.54 11.85
CA PRO A 117 5.21 -22.14 12.62
C PRO A 117 5.27 -20.70 13.16
N PHE A 118 6.46 -20.29 13.61
CA PHE A 118 6.69 -18.92 14.06
C PHE A 118 6.63 -17.94 12.88
N ALA A 119 7.29 -18.27 11.76
CA ALA A 119 7.27 -17.44 10.56
C ALA A 119 5.86 -17.22 10.00
N LYS A 120 5.00 -18.25 10.01
CA LYS A 120 3.59 -18.10 9.63
C LYS A 120 2.84 -17.16 10.56
N THR A 121 3.08 -17.24 11.86
CA THR A 121 2.47 -16.32 12.84
C THR A 121 2.89 -14.88 12.58
N GLN A 122 4.17 -14.63 12.29
CA GLN A 122 4.65 -13.30 11.94
C GLN A 122 4.09 -12.83 10.59
N PHE A 123 3.99 -13.72 9.61
CA PHE A 123 3.42 -13.41 8.31
C PHE A 123 1.93 -13.04 8.40
N ILE A 124 1.14 -13.76 9.21
CA ILE A 124 -0.25 -13.38 9.50
C ILE A 124 -0.30 -11.94 10.03
N ARG A 125 0.48 -11.61 11.07
CA ARG A 125 0.51 -10.25 11.63
C ARG A 125 0.93 -9.21 10.59
N TRP A 126 1.86 -9.57 9.71
CA TRP A 126 2.37 -8.70 8.66
C TRP A 126 1.29 -8.40 7.60
N VAL A 127 0.55 -9.43 7.17
CA VAL A 127 -0.57 -9.30 6.22
C VAL A 127 -1.77 -8.59 6.83
N THR A 128 -2.11 -8.88 8.10
CA THR A 128 -3.30 -8.32 8.74
C THR A 128 -3.08 -6.92 9.31
N LYS A 129 -1.84 -6.44 9.45
CA LYS A 129 -1.54 -5.10 9.97
C LYS A 129 -2.24 -3.98 9.18
N PRO A 130 -2.12 -3.90 7.84
CA PRO A 130 -2.88 -2.92 7.06
C PRO A 130 -4.39 -3.09 7.22
N MET A 131 -4.87 -4.33 7.34
CA MET A 131 -6.29 -4.64 7.48
C MET A 131 -6.84 -4.11 8.82
N ASP A 132 -6.11 -4.32 9.90
CA ASP A 132 -6.46 -3.83 11.23
C ASP A 132 -6.41 -2.29 11.31
N GLN A 133 -5.41 -1.68 10.67
CA GLN A 133 -5.21 -0.21 10.74
C GLN A 133 -6.15 0.58 9.82
N LEU A 134 -6.69 -0.04 8.76
CA LEU A 134 -7.58 0.60 7.79
C LEU A 134 -9.02 0.09 7.86
N GLY A 135 -9.31 -0.90 8.72
CA GLY A 135 -10.63 -1.51 8.84
C GLY A 135 -11.03 -2.32 7.60
N LEU A 136 -10.11 -3.13 7.06
CA LEU A 136 -10.35 -3.95 5.88
C LEU A 136 -10.90 -5.34 6.24
N ASP A 137 -11.88 -5.80 5.47
CA ASP A 137 -12.46 -7.14 5.60
C ASP A 137 -11.50 -8.25 5.17
N GLY A 138 -11.78 -9.49 5.58
CA GLY A 138 -11.12 -10.71 5.09
C GLY A 138 -10.06 -11.29 6.02
N LYS A 139 -9.81 -10.67 7.18
CA LYS A 139 -8.75 -11.04 8.12
C LYS A 139 -8.82 -12.51 8.55
N ASP A 140 -10.00 -12.96 8.98
CA ASP A 140 -10.16 -14.32 9.52
C ASP A 140 -9.95 -15.39 8.45
N ALA A 141 -10.46 -15.16 7.25
CA ALA A 141 -10.32 -16.07 6.12
C ALA A 141 -8.85 -16.21 5.70
N VAL A 142 -8.14 -15.08 5.55
CA VAL A 142 -6.71 -15.06 5.20
C VAL A 142 -5.86 -15.68 6.31
N THR A 143 -6.14 -15.35 7.57
CA THR A 143 -5.44 -15.91 8.74
C THR A 143 -5.55 -17.44 8.77
N THR A 144 -6.78 -17.94 8.62
CA THR A 144 -7.05 -19.39 8.59
C THR A 144 -6.33 -20.06 7.42
N ALA A 145 -6.37 -19.45 6.24
CA ALA A 145 -5.72 -19.98 5.05
C ALA A 145 -4.19 -20.03 5.17
N ILE A 146 -3.55 -19.00 5.73
CA ILE A 146 -2.11 -19.00 5.99
C ILE A 146 -1.76 -20.06 7.04
N GLN A 147 -2.50 -20.11 8.15
CA GLN A 147 -2.22 -21.02 9.26
C GLN A 147 -2.26 -22.49 8.80
N ASN A 148 -3.29 -22.84 8.03
CA ASN A 148 -3.50 -24.17 7.47
C ASN A 148 -2.75 -24.41 6.16
N GLU A 149 -2.10 -23.38 5.61
CA GLU A 149 -1.45 -23.40 4.30
C GLU A 149 -2.36 -23.88 3.16
N SER A 150 -3.65 -23.59 3.27
CA SER A 150 -4.67 -24.01 2.33
C SER A 150 -4.82 -22.98 1.22
N ALA A 151 -4.73 -23.43 -0.03
CA ALA A 151 -5.07 -22.59 -1.16
C ALA A 151 -6.57 -22.24 -1.12
N THR A 152 -6.89 -20.96 -1.31
CA THR A 152 -8.28 -20.48 -1.29
C THR A 152 -8.43 -19.21 -2.10
N THR A 153 -9.66 -18.89 -2.49
CA THR A 153 -10.05 -17.64 -3.13
C THR A 153 -11.36 -17.16 -2.51
N GLY A 154 -11.60 -15.86 -2.53
CA GLY A 154 -12.91 -15.33 -2.17
C GLY A 154 -13.08 -13.86 -2.53
N HIS A 155 -14.27 -13.36 -2.25
CA HIS A 155 -14.69 -12.00 -2.55
C HIS A 155 -14.85 -11.22 -1.24
N LEU A 156 -14.44 -9.96 -1.27
CA LEU A 156 -14.54 -8.98 -0.19
C LEU A 156 -15.23 -7.73 -0.73
N THR A 157 -15.68 -6.85 0.15
CA THR A 157 -16.22 -5.55 -0.26
C THR A 157 -15.12 -4.70 -0.92
N GLY A 158 -15.08 -4.67 -2.25
CA GLY A 158 -14.12 -3.88 -3.03
C GLY A 158 -12.78 -4.57 -3.33
N ALA A 159 -12.66 -5.88 -3.07
CA ALA A 159 -11.49 -6.69 -3.42
C ALA A 159 -11.87 -8.15 -3.65
N ASP A 160 -11.04 -8.85 -4.42
CA ASP A 160 -10.95 -10.30 -4.36
C ASP A 160 -9.67 -10.67 -3.62
N TYR A 161 -9.63 -11.85 -3.00
CA TYR A 161 -8.41 -12.38 -2.40
C TYR A 161 -8.12 -13.79 -2.89
N ARG A 162 -6.84 -14.15 -2.90
CA ARG A 162 -6.34 -15.48 -3.19
C ARG A 162 -5.16 -15.80 -2.27
N VAL A 163 -5.17 -17.00 -1.72
CA VAL A 163 -4.01 -17.58 -1.01
C VAL A 163 -3.53 -18.78 -1.82
N THR A 164 -2.23 -18.84 -2.13
CA THR A 164 -1.60 -20.00 -2.79
C THR A 164 -0.46 -20.55 -1.97
N ARG A 165 -0.08 -21.79 -2.29
CA ARG A 165 1.08 -22.49 -1.75
C ARG A 165 1.86 -23.07 -2.92
N ASP A 166 2.97 -22.42 -3.23
CA ASP A 166 3.81 -22.77 -4.36
C ASP A 166 5.05 -23.51 -3.87
N LYS A 167 5.53 -24.49 -4.64
CA LYS A 167 6.80 -25.16 -4.36
C LYS A 167 7.95 -24.24 -4.81
N ILE A 168 8.95 -24.08 -3.96
CA ILE A 168 10.21 -23.38 -4.29
C ILE A 168 11.39 -24.31 -4.00
N ASP A 169 12.58 -23.94 -4.45
CA ASP A 169 13.78 -24.69 -4.11
C ASP A 169 14.02 -24.65 -2.58
N GLY A 170 14.29 -25.82 -2.00
CA GLY A 170 14.46 -25.96 -0.56
C GLY A 170 13.21 -25.75 0.32
N GLY A 171 12.02 -25.52 -0.26
CA GLY A 171 10.85 -25.25 0.58
C GLY A 171 9.55 -24.95 -0.15
N ARG A 172 8.77 -24.03 0.41
CA ARG A 172 7.48 -23.59 -0.15
C ARG A 172 7.27 -22.09 0.06
N ARG A 173 6.50 -21.48 -0.82
CA ARG A 173 6.08 -20.09 -0.75
C ARG A 173 4.59 -20.01 -0.48
N LEU A 174 4.21 -19.27 0.56
CA LEU A 174 2.82 -18.85 0.73
C LEU A 174 2.65 -17.48 0.08
N VAL A 175 1.60 -17.30 -0.71
CA VAL A 175 1.30 -16.01 -1.34
C VAL A 175 -0.12 -15.61 -0.99
N VAL A 176 -0.29 -14.38 -0.49
CA VAL A 176 -1.60 -13.76 -0.29
C VAL A 176 -1.70 -12.59 -1.26
N THR A 177 -2.68 -12.66 -2.15
CA THR A 177 -2.93 -11.64 -3.17
C THR A 177 -4.30 -11.04 -2.93
N PHE A 178 -4.37 -9.71 -2.89
CA PHE A 178 -5.62 -8.95 -2.96
C PHE A 178 -5.66 -8.24 -4.31
N THR A 179 -6.77 -8.33 -5.02
CA THR A 179 -6.94 -7.71 -6.34
C THR A 179 -8.15 -6.79 -6.39
N ARG A 180 -8.01 -5.67 -7.09
CA ARG A 180 -9.15 -4.81 -7.42
C ARG A 180 -10.11 -5.57 -8.33
N PRO A 181 -11.40 -5.67 -8.01
CA PRO A 181 -12.37 -6.35 -8.88
C PRO A 181 -12.44 -5.60 -10.21
N VAL A 182 -12.49 -6.34 -11.31
CA VAL A 182 -12.74 -5.73 -12.62
C VAL A 182 -14.21 -5.30 -12.63
N ALA A 183 -14.49 -4.05 -12.99
CA ALA A 183 -15.87 -3.60 -13.12
C ALA A 183 -16.57 -4.50 -14.15
N MET A 184 -17.59 -5.25 -13.74
CA MET A 184 -18.46 -5.99 -14.64
C MET A 184 -19.33 -4.99 -15.40
N SER A 185 -18.79 -4.34 -16.41
CA SER A 185 -19.57 -3.59 -17.40
C SER A 185 -20.21 -4.60 -18.36
N GLY A 186 -21.50 -4.97 -18.17
CA GLY A 186 -22.20 -5.71 -19.24
C GLY A 186 -23.41 -6.61 -18.95
N GLN A 187 -24.21 -6.43 -17.90
CA GLN A 187 -25.58 -6.99 -17.88
C GLN A 187 -26.61 -5.87 -17.72
N GLN A 188 -26.68 -5.00 -18.73
CA GLN A 188 -27.85 -4.19 -19.01
C GLN A 188 -28.28 -4.47 -20.47
N ASN A 189 -29.56 -4.84 -20.61
CA ASN A 189 -30.37 -4.95 -21.82
C ASN A 189 -30.26 -6.22 -22.70
N GLN A 190 -31.21 -7.14 -22.48
CA GLN A 190 -32.27 -7.30 -23.48
C GLN A 190 -33.62 -7.42 -22.77
N GLY A 191 -34.39 -6.34 -22.79
CA GLY A 191 -35.80 -6.38 -22.45
C GLY A 191 -36.53 -7.21 -23.49
N SER A 192 -37.19 -8.28 -23.07
CA SER A 192 -38.26 -8.89 -23.85
C SER A 192 -39.57 -8.21 -23.46
N LYS A 193 -39.77 -7.00 -24.00
CA LYS A 193 -41.10 -6.45 -24.26
C LYS A 193 -41.39 -6.74 -25.72
N ASP A 194 -41.83 -7.96 -26.00
CA ASP A 194 -42.75 -8.25 -27.10
C ASP A 194 -43.87 -9.06 -26.46
N GLY A 195 -45.10 -8.58 -26.38
CA GLY A 195 -45.80 -7.97 -27.49
C GLY A 195 -46.82 -9.00 -27.96
N ASN A 196 -47.92 -9.08 -27.22
CA ASN A 196 -49.15 -9.73 -27.64
C ASN A 196 -49.50 -9.33 -29.09
N ARG A 197 -49.49 -10.28 -30.03
CA ARG A 197 -50.27 -10.18 -31.28
C ARG A 197 -50.41 -11.55 -31.97
N ARG A 198 -51.68 -11.97 -32.00
CA ARG A 198 -52.36 -12.98 -32.82
C ARG A 198 -52.49 -14.36 -32.21
#